data_AF-A0A2V8T7Z8-F1
#
_entry.id   AF-A0A2V8T7Z8-F1
#
_cell.length_a   1.000
_cell.length_b   1.000
_cell.length_c   1.000
_cell.angle_alpha   90.00
_cell.angle_beta   90.00
_cell.angle_gamma   90.00
#
_symmetry.space_group_name_H-M   'P 1'
#
loop_
_entity.id
_entity.type
_entity.pdbx_description
1 polymer ?
#
loop_
_entity_poly.entity_id
_entity_poly.type
_entity_poly.pdbx_seq_one_letter_code
_entity_poly.pdbx_strand_id
1 'polypeptide(L)' 'MRFVDLIWMTGPEFHEGAFWIHWMDLVMPIGLGGLWLAFFVHQLKARPLLPIGDPEFEQVLAHSGGH' A
#
# COMPACT_ATOMS: atom_id res chain seq x y z
N MET A 1 -7.83 11.08 -0.31
CA MET A 1 -8.74 10.26 -1.13
C MET A 1 -8.04 9.81 -2.40
N ARG A 2 -6.81 9.27 -2.31
CA ARG A 2 -5.92 9.09 -3.48
C ARG A 2 -6.52 8.22 -4.60
N PHE A 3 -7.31 7.21 -4.25
CA PHE A 3 -7.96 6.35 -5.23
C PHE A 3 -9.04 7.09 -6.04
N VAL A 4 -9.85 7.92 -5.36
CA VAL A 4 -10.88 8.76 -6.00
C VAL A 4 -10.22 9.82 -6.88
N ASP A 5 -9.13 10.43 -6.41
CA ASP A 5 -8.37 11.43 -7.17
C ASP A 5 -7.85 10.86 -8.49
N LEU A 6 -7.35 9.61 -8.47
CA LEU A 6 -6.87 8.93 -9.67
C LEU A 6 -8.01 8.66 -10.67
N ILE A 7 -9.16 8.14 -10.22
CA ILE A 7 -10.33 7.90 -11.07
C ILE A 7 -10.82 9.20 -11.72
N TRP A 8 -10.85 10.28 -10.94
CA TRP A 8 -11.29 11.59 -11.44
C TRP A 8 -10.34 12.17 -12.49
N MET A 9 -9.05 11.88 -12.38
CA MET A 9 -8.03 12.38 -13.30
C MET A 9 -7.88 11.52 -14.56
N THR A 10 -8.09 10.20 -14.49
CA THR A 10 -7.95 9.28 -15.64
C THR A 10 -9.27 8.98 -16.34
N GLY A 11 -10.39 8.94 -15.62
CA GLY A 11 -11.70 8.55 -16.15
C GLY A 11 -12.16 9.29 -17.41
N PRO A 12 -12.01 10.64 -17.50
CA PRO A 12 -12.47 11.41 -18.66
C PRO A 12 -11.79 11.04 -19.99
N GLU A 13 -10.59 10.46 -19.94
CA GLU A 13 -9.83 10.11 -21.14
C GLU A 13 -10.25 8.78 -21.75
N PHE A 14 -10.85 7.90 -20.95
CA PHE A 14 -11.28 6.56 -21.38
C PHE A 14 -12.77 6.48 -21.73
N HIS A 15 -13.58 7.44 -21.28
CA HIS A 15 -15.04 7.41 -21.44
C HIS A 15 -15.56 8.79 -21.85
N GLU A 16 -15.85 8.97 -23.14
CA GLU A 16 -16.54 10.16 -23.64
C GLU A 16 -18.04 10.09 -23.29
N GLY A 17 -18.39 10.60 -22.11
CA GLY A 17 -19.78 10.77 -21.68
C GLY A 17 -20.36 9.55 -20.96
N ALA A 18 -20.85 9.82 -19.75
CA ALA A 18 -21.38 8.89 -18.73
C ALA A 18 -20.32 8.22 -17.85
N PHE A 19 -20.56 8.33 -16.54
CA PHE A 19 -19.80 7.68 -15.48
C PHE A 19 -20.02 6.16 -15.58
N TRP A 20 -19.16 5.48 -16.34
CA TRP A 20 -19.25 4.04 -16.53
C TRP A 20 -18.30 3.35 -15.56
N ILE A 21 -18.86 2.77 -14.50
CA ILE A 21 -18.11 1.94 -13.55
C ILE A 21 -18.14 0.53 -14.07
N HIS A 22 -16.99 0.02 -14.48
CA HIS A 22 -16.81 -1.36 -14.89
C HIS A 22 -16.36 -2.19 -13.68
N TRP A 23 -16.81 -3.44 -13.55
CA TRP A 23 -16.42 -4.31 -12.44
C TRP A 23 -14.89 -4.49 -12.31
N MET A 24 -14.18 -4.30 -13.43
CA MET A 24 -12.73 -4.36 -13.49
C MET A 24 -12.03 -3.19 -12.78
N ASP A 25 -12.72 -2.06 -12.59
CA ASP A 25 -12.22 -0.93 -11.78
C ASP A 25 -12.08 -1.29 -10.30
N LEU A 26 -12.80 -2.33 -9.85
CA LEU A 26 -12.65 -2.90 -8.51
C LEU A 26 -11.65 -4.05 -8.48
N VAL A 27 -11.66 -4.92 -9.49
CA VAL A 27 -10.78 -6.09 -9.53
C VAL A 27 -9.32 -5.70 -9.71
N MET A 28 -9.04 -4.65 -10.49
CA MET A 28 -7.68 -4.16 -10.70
C MET A 28 -6.96 -3.74 -9.40
N PRO A 29 -7.48 -2.82 -8.58
CA PRO A 29 -6.82 -2.43 -7.34
C PRO A 29 -6.77 -3.59 -6.33
N ILE A 30 -7.77 -4.47 -6.29
CA ILE A 30 -7.74 -5.65 -5.40
C ILE A 30 -6.66 -6.63 -5.85
N GLY A 31 -6.57 -6.95 -7.13
CA GLY A 31 -5.57 -7.85 -7.67
C GLY A 31 -4.15 -7.31 -7.49
N LEU A 32 -3.95 -6.03 -7.83
CA LEU A 32 -2.65 -5.38 -7.68
C LEU A 32 -2.26 -5.24 -6.21
N GLY A 33 -3.18 -4.76 -5.36
CA GLY A 33 -2.96 -4.61 -3.93
C GLY A 33 -2.73 -5.95 -3.24
N GLY A 34 -3.51 -6.98 -3.60
CA GLY A 34 -3.36 -8.33 -3.08
C GLY A 34 -2.03 -8.97 -3.47
N LEU A 35 -1.63 -8.88 -4.73
CA LEU A 35 -0.33 -9.39 -5.20
C LEU A 35 0.83 -8.64 -4.53
N TRP A 36 0.74 -7.32 -4.44
CA TRP A 36 1.74 -6.50 -3.75
C TRP A 36 1.83 -6.86 -2.25
N LEU A 37 0.70 -7.00 -1.56
CA LEU A 37 0.65 -7.40 -0.15
C LEU A 37 1.22 -8.81 0.07
N ALA A 38 0.88 -9.77 -0.80
CA ALA A 38 1.42 -11.12 -0.72
C ALA A 38 2.95 -11.11 -0.86
N PHE A 39 3.47 -10.36 -1.84
CA PHE A 39 4.90 -10.18 -2.01
C PHE A 39 5.54 -9.47 -0.81
N PHE A 40 4.92 -8.41 -0.29
CA PHE A 40 5.39 -7.68 0.87
C PHE A 40 5.50 -8.59 2.10
N VAL A 41 4.45 -9.36 2.43
CA VAL A 41 4.45 -10.28 3.57
C VAL A 41 5.47 -11.40 3.38
N HIS A 42 5.65 -11.89 2.16
CA HIS A 42 6.69 -12.86 1.84
C HIS A 42 8.09 -12.31 2.16
N GLN A 43 8.38 -11.09 1.70
CA GLN A 43 9.65 -10.41 1.99
C GLN A 43 9.83 -10.12 3.48
N LEU A 44 8.74 -9.74 4.16
CA LEU A 44 8.74 -9.44 5.59
C LEU A 44 9.04 -10.69 6.43
N LYS A 45 8.53 -11.86 6.02
CA LYS A 45 8.85 -13.15 6.66
C LYS A 45 10.31 -13.58 6.43
N ALA A 46 10.90 -13.18 5.31
CA ALA A 46 12.25 -13.57 4.95
C ALA A 46 13.34 -12.75 5.67
N ARG A 47 12.99 -11.67 6.37
CA ARG A 47 13.95 -10.75 7.00
C ARG A 47 13.63 -10.50 8.47
N PRO A 48 14.63 -10.19 9.31
CA PRO A 48 14.39 -9.76 10.68
C PRO A 48 13.49 -8.52 10.72
N LEU A 49 12.43 -8.55 11.54
CA LEU A 49 11.53 -7.42 11.74
C LEU A 49 12.18 -6.29 12.55
N LEU A 50 13.16 -6.65 13.38
CA LEU A 50 13.95 -5.70 14.15
C LEU A 50 15.28 -5.45 13.42
N PRO A 51 15.77 -4.20 13.42
CA PRO A 51 17.08 -3.88 12.86
C PRO A 51 18.18 -4.45 13.77
N ILE A 52 18.55 -5.71 13.52
CA ILE A 52 19.60 -6.41 14.28
C ILE A 52 20.93 -5.71 14.03
N GLY A 53 21.58 -5.25 15.11
CA GLY A 53 22.90 -4.60 15.05
C GLY A 53 22.88 -3.10 14.80
N ASP A 54 21.72 -2.46 14.84
CA ASP A 54 21.60 -1.01 14.75
C ASP A 54 21.91 -0.34 16.12
N PRO A 55 22.95 0.50 16.22
CA PRO A 55 23.31 1.21 17.46
C PRO A 55 22.19 2.13 17.98
N GLU A 56 21.35 2.66 17.09
CA GLU A 56 20.27 3.58 17.44
C GLU A 56 19.03 2.84 17.95
N PHE A 57 18.99 1.51 17.82
CA PHE A 57 17.85 0.68 18.23
C PHE A 57 17.53 0.80 19.73
N GLU A 58 18.57 0.92 20.57
CA GLU A 58 18.41 1.09 22.02
C GLU A 58 17.73 2.43 22.37
N GLN A 59 18.08 3.50 21.67
CA GLN A 59 17.49 4.83 21.88
C GLN A 59 16.01 4.84 21.46
N VAL A 60 15.66 4.17 20.36
CA VAL A 60 14.27 4.02 19.90
C VAL A 60 13.43 3.23 20.92
N LEU A 61 13.96 2.14 21.48
CA LEU A 61 13.27 1.39 22.53
C LEU A 61 13.04 2.24 23.79
N ALA A 62 14.06 2.96 24.25
CA ALA A 62 13.97 3.83 25.42
C ALA A 62 12.91 4.93 25.25
N HIS A 63 12.75 5.48 24.04
CA HIS A 63 11.71 6.47 23.73
C HIS A 63 10.30 5.85 23.72
N SER A 64 10.15 4.60 23.30
CA SER A 64 8.86 3.91 23.23
C SER A 64 8.30 3.44 24.58
N GLY A 65 9.17 3.23 25.59
CA GLY A 65 8.78 2.76 26.93
C GLY A 65 8.39 3.85 27.93
N GLY A 66 8.38 5.13 27.53
CA GLY A 66 8.07 6.28 28.39
C GLY A 66 6.62 6.77 28.34
N HIS A 67 5.71 6.02 27.71
CA HIS A 67 4.27 6.32 27.62
C HIS A 67 3.43 5.27 28.33
#